data_AF-A0A940HP60-F1
#
_entry.id   AF-A0A940HP60-F1
#
_cell.length_a   1.000
_cell.length_b   1.000
_cell.length_c   1.000
_cell.angle_alpha   90.00
_cell.angle_beta   90.00
_cell.angle_gamma   90.00
#
_symmetry.space_group_name_H-M   'P 1'
#
loop_
_entity.id
_entity.type
_entity.pdbx_description
1 polymer ?
#
loop_
_entity_poly.entity_id
_entity_poly.type
_entity_poly.pdbx_seq_one_letter_code
_entity_poly.pdbx_strand_id
1 'polypeptide(L)' 'ELELLPFSAILMTYECGMRFLGDYIDGDNYFAVARSMHNLDRARTQFRLVAEMEQYFGIH' A
#
# COMPACT_ATOMS: atom_id res chain seq x y z
N GLU A 1 -14.74 -7.65 17.17
CA GLU A 1 -14.74 -6.96 15.87
C GLU A 1 -13.96 -5.64 15.92
N LEU A 2 -14.22 -4.75 16.89
CA LEU A 2 -13.46 -3.49 17.07
C LEU A 2 -11.94 -3.67 17.19
N GLU A 3 -11.48 -4.75 17.82
CA GLU A 3 -10.05 -5.06 17.98
C GLU A 3 -9.32 -5.30 16.65
N LEU A 4 -10.05 -5.65 15.58
CA LEU A 4 -9.48 -5.88 14.26
C LEU A 4 -9.40 -4.62 13.41
N LEU A 5 -9.95 -3.49 13.86
CA LEU A 5 -9.96 -2.24 13.08
C LEU A 5 -8.54 -1.72 12.75
N PRO A 6 -7.55 -1.73 13.68
CA PRO A 6 -6.19 -1.32 13.34
C PRO A 6 -5.54 -2.25 12.33
N PHE A 7 -5.74 -3.56 12.50
CA PHE A 7 -5.19 -4.57 11.60
C PHE A 7 -5.82 -4.49 10.19
N SER A 8 -7.14 -4.29 10.09
CA SER A 8 -7.80 -4.18 8.80
C SER A 8 -7.34 -2.94 8.03
N ALA A 9 -7.09 -1.82 8.71
CA ALA A 9 -6.50 -0.63 8.09
C ALA A 9 -5.10 -0.91 7.51
N ILE A 10 -4.24 -1.60 8.26
CA ILE A 10 -2.92 -2.04 7.77
C ILE A 10 -3.08 -2.97 6.56
N LEU A 11 -3.93 -3.99 6.67
CA LEU A 11 -4.13 -4.98 5.62
C LEU A 11 -4.61 -4.34 4.30
N MET A 12 -5.60 -3.45 4.36
CA MET A 12 -6.10 -2.76 3.17
C MET A 12 -5.04 -1.86 2.54
N THR A 13 -4.24 -1.18 3.36
CA THR A 13 -3.16 -0.31 2.88
C THR A 13 -2.06 -1.13 2.22
N TYR A 14 -1.71 -2.27 2.83
CA TYR A 14 -0.73 -3.20 2.29
C TYR A 14 -1.22 -3.83 0.97
N GLU A 15 -2.47 -4.30 0.91
CA GLU A 15 -3.09 -4.83 -0.32
C GLU A 15 -3.05 -3.79 -1.44
N CYS A 16 -3.42 -2.54 -1.14
CA CYS A 16 -3.37 -1.45 -2.10
C CYS A 16 -1.94 -1.18 -2.60
N GLY A 17 -0.95 -1.17 -1.70
CA GLY A 17 0.47 -1.04 -2.05
C GLY A 17 0.96 -2.16 -2.97
N MET A 18 0.59 -3.41 -2.66
CA MET A 18 0.90 -4.57 -3.48
C MET A 18 0.27 -4.49 -4.88
N ARG A 19 -0.95 -3.97 -4.99
CA ARG A 19 -1.62 -3.78 -6.28
C ARG A 19 -0.96 -2.71 -7.14
N PHE A 20 -0.55 -1.60 -6.55
CA PHE A 20 0.23 -0.59 -7.27
C PHE A 20 1.58 -1.14 -7.73
N LEU A 21 2.28 -1.89 -6.88
CA LEU A 21 3.55 -2.52 -7.25
C LEU A 21 3.37 -3.55 -8.36
N GLY A 22 2.35 -4.40 -8.24
CA GLY A 22 2.00 -5.39 -9.25
C GLY A 22 1.68 -4.74 -10.60
N ASP A 23 0.87 -3.68 -10.59
CA ASP A 23 0.53 -2.92 -11.81
C ASP A 23 1.77 -2.26 -12.44
N TYR A 24 2.67 -1.70 -11.63
CA TYR A 24 3.94 -1.16 -12.13
C TYR A 24 4.81 -2.22 -12.80
N ILE A 25 4.88 -3.43 -12.22
CA ILE A 25 5.63 -4.56 -12.81
C ILE A 25 4.97 -5.05 -14.11
N ASP A 26 3.63 -5.00 -14.17
CA ASP A 26 2.85 -5.39 -15.35
C ASP A 26 2.84 -4.32 -16.46
N GLY A 27 3.42 -3.14 -16.22
CA GLY A 27 3.53 -2.07 -17.21
C GLY A 27 2.42 -1.02 -17.16
N ASP A 28 1.80 -0.81 -15.99
CA ASP A 28 0.77 0.20 -15.71
C ASP A 28 -0.53 0.01 -16.53
N ASN A 29 -1.06 -1.23 -16.57
CA ASN A 29 -2.23 -1.60 -17.38
C ASN A 29 -3.58 -1.39 -16.67
N TYR A 30 -3.57 -1.35 -15.33
CA TYR A 30 -4.79 -1.31 -14.52
C TYR A 30 -5.11 0.09 -14.01
N PHE A 31 -4.14 0.78 -13.39
CA PHE A 31 -4.33 2.12 -12.85
C PHE A 31 -3.83 3.19 -13.82
N ALA A 32 -4.61 4.25 -13.99
CA ALA A 32 -4.16 5.39 -14.78
C ALA A 32 -2.91 6.05 -14.17
N VAL A 33 -1.91 6.28 -15.03
CA VAL A 33 -0.63 6.93 -14.70
C VAL A 33 -0.44 8.21 -15.49
N ALA A 34 0.30 9.16 -14.90
CA ALA A 34 0.65 10.45 -15.51
C ALA A 34 2.14 10.54 -15.87
N ARG A 35 2.94 9.57 -15.40
CA ARG A 35 4.39 9.47 -15.58
C ARG A 35 4.84 8.03 -15.31
N SER A 36 5.97 7.60 -15.87
CA SER A 36 6.43 6.20 -15.89
C SER A 36 6.66 5.53 -14.52
N MET A 37 6.85 6.30 -13.45
CA MET A 37 7.12 5.77 -12.09
C MET A 37 5.94 5.97 -11.13
N HIS A 38 4.77 6.35 -11.65
CA HIS A 38 3.67 6.83 -10.82
C HIS A 38 3.15 5.73 -9.88
N ASN A 39 2.94 4.51 -10.38
CA ASN A 39 2.47 3.40 -9.55
C ASN A 39 3.56 2.91 -8.58
N LEU A 40 4.84 2.96 -8.95
CA LEU A 40 5.92 2.66 -8.01
C LEU A 40 5.94 3.64 -6.83
N ASP A 41 5.76 4.93 -7.09
CA ASP A 41 5.74 5.93 -6.01
C ASP A 41 4.49 5.81 -5.14
N ARG A 42 3.34 5.44 -5.72
CA ARG A 42 2.12 5.09 -4.96
C ARG A 42 2.40 3.89 -4.05
N ALA A 43 3.00 2.81 -4.57
CA ALA A 43 3.34 1.63 -3.78
C ALA A 43 4.28 1.97 -2.61
N ARG A 44 5.35 2.73 -2.85
CA ARG A 44 6.29 3.19 -1.81
C ARG A 44 5.59 3.97 -0.71
N THR A 45 4.65 4.85 -1.07
CA THR A 45 3.85 5.62 -0.11
C THR A 45 2.99 4.71 0.77
N GLN A 46 2.32 3.71 0.17
CA GLN A 46 1.51 2.75 0.94
C GLN A 46 2.37 1.91 1.89
N PHE A 47 3.54 1.43 1.46
CA PHE A 47 4.43 0.66 2.33
C PHE A 47 5.03 1.51 3.46
N ARG A 48 5.32 2.79 3.20
CA ARG A 48 5.73 3.73 4.23
C ARG A 48 4.62 3.90 5.28
N LEU A 49 3.38 4.06 4.83
CA LEU A 49 2.22 4.19 5.72
C LEU A 49 1.98 2.92 6.55
N VAL A 50 2.12 1.74 5.95
CA VAL A 50 2.07 0.45 6.66
C VAL A 50 3.10 0.41 7.80
N ALA A 51 4.37 0.69 7.49
CA ALA A 51 5.43 0.67 8.50
C ALA A 51 5.18 1.68 9.65
N GLU A 52 4.64 2.86 9.33
CA GLU A 52 4.27 3.86 10.33
C GLU A 52 3.09 3.40 11.20
N MET A 53 2.08 2.74 10.61
CA MET A 53 0.95 2.17 11.34
C MET A 53 1.37 1.00 12.22
N GLU A 54 2.20 0.07 11.72
CA GLU A 54 2.74 -1.05 12.49
C GLU A 54 3.51 -0.56 13.71
N GLN A 55 4.37 0.46 13.53
CA GLN A 55 5.07 1.11 14.64
C GLN A 55 4.10 1.78 15.63
N TYR A 56 3.08 2.50 15.14
CA TYR A 56 2.12 3.22 15.98
C TYR A 56 1.24 2.27 16.82
N PHE A 57 0.79 1.16 16.23
CA PHE A 57 -0.04 0.17 16.91
C PHE A 57 0.76 -0.86 17.70
N GLY A 58 2.10 -0.81 17.66
CA GLY A 58 2.97 -1.76 18.36
C GLY A 58 2.90 -3.18 17.79
N ILE A 59 2.65 -3.29 16.48
CA ILE A 59 2.56 -4.55 15.74
C ILE A 59 3.92 -4.78 15.07
N HIS A 60 4.92 -5.22 15.84
CA HIS A 60 6.21 -5.73 15.35
C HIS A 60 6.87 -6.64 16.39
#